data_AF-A0AAN7ETH8-F1
#
_entry.id   AF-A0AAN7ETH8-F1
#
_cell.length_a   1.000
_cell.length_b   1.000
_cell.length_c   1.000
_cell.angle_alpha   90.00
_cell.angle_beta   90.00
_cell.angle_gamma   90.00
#
_symmetry.space_group_name_H-M   'P 1'
#
loop_
_entity.id
_entity.type
_entity.pdbx_description
1 polymer ?
#
loop_
_entity_poly.entity_id
_entity_poly.type
_entity_poly.pdbx_seq_one_letter_code
_entity_poly.pdbx_strand_id
1 'polypeptide(L)'
;MGEVNEKPFKGVCFKKFPNDWELKSAELISLWQANVSNPMWHPFKAEFVDGKLQEVIDKCDSKLKELRSVWGEEVYKAVADALLELNDYNSSGRYVVPKLWNFNEGRKASLKEVINNMIEELKTLKVS
;
A
#
# COMPACT_ATOMS: atom_id res chain seq x y z
N MET A 1 0.52 3.05 5.14
CA MET A 1 0.26 1.67 4.65
C MET A 1 -0.92 1.75 3.75
N GLY A 2 -0.88 1.13 2.58
CA GLY A 2 -1.97 1.22 1.60
C GLY A 2 -1.84 2.33 0.56
N GLU A 3 -0.66 2.93 0.42
CA GLU A 3 -0.37 3.84 -0.69
C GLU A 3 0.16 3.02 -1.88
N VAL A 4 -0.36 3.31 -3.08
CA VAL A 4 0.15 2.68 -4.30
C VAL A 4 1.55 3.21 -4.61
N ASN A 5 2.50 2.31 -4.85
CA ASN A 5 3.84 2.71 -5.25
C ASN A 5 3.80 3.39 -6.63
N GLU A 6 4.20 4.65 -6.71
CA GLU A 6 4.13 5.44 -7.95
C GLU A 6 5.13 5.02 -9.02
N LYS A 7 6.27 4.40 -8.64
CA LYS A 7 7.39 4.17 -9.57
C LYS A 7 6.99 3.33 -10.79
N PRO A 8 6.27 2.20 -10.65
CA PRO A 8 5.82 1.42 -11.80
C PRO A 8 4.92 2.22 -12.74
N PHE A 9 4.01 3.02 -12.20
CA PHE A 9 3.10 3.87 -12.98
C PHE A 9 3.87 4.90 -13.82
N LYS A 10 4.81 5.62 -13.19
CA LYS A 10 5.67 6.57 -13.89
C LYS A 10 6.48 5.88 -14.99
N GLY A 11 7.03 4.71 -14.71
CA GLY A 11 7.82 3.93 -15.68
C GLY A 11 7.02 3.50 -16.91
N VAL A 12 5.78 3.01 -16.74
CA VAL A 12 4.94 2.59 -17.89
C VAL A 12 4.36 3.79 -18.63
N CYS A 13 3.98 4.86 -17.93
CA CYS A 13 3.49 6.09 -18.56
C CYS A 13 4.59 6.77 -19.36
N PHE A 14 5.84 6.81 -18.86
CA PHE A 14 6.99 7.35 -19.59
C PHE A 14 7.18 6.67 -20.94
N LYS A 15 7.01 5.34 -20.99
CA LYS A 15 7.13 4.56 -22.23
C LYS A 15 5.94 4.75 -23.18
N LYS A 16 4.71 4.86 -22.65
CA LYS A 16 3.49 4.96 -23.46
C LYS A 16 3.15 6.37 -23.94
N PHE A 17 3.50 7.39 -23.15
CA PHE A 17 3.11 8.78 -23.38
C PHE A 17 4.31 9.74 -23.21
N PRO A 18 5.36 9.67 -24.04
CA PRO A 18 6.61 10.40 -23.80
C PRO A 18 6.46 11.91 -23.55
N ASN A 19 5.43 12.56 -24.10
CA ASN A 19 5.20 14.00 -23.96
C ASN A 19 4.29 14.39 -22.78
N ASP A 20 3.44 13.47 -22.30
CA ASP A 20 2.41 13.75 -21.28
C ASP A 20 2.47 12.78 -20.09
N TRP A 21 3.59 12.06 -19.95
CA TRP A 21 3.69 10.93 -19.01
C TRP A 21 3.50 11.36 -17.56
N GLU A 22 3.92 12.57 -17.18
CA GLU A 22 3.79 13.08 -15.82
C GLU A 22 2.31 13.18 -15.44
N LEU A 23 1.53 13.91 -16.25
CA LEU A 23 0.09 14.06 -16.06
C LEU A 23 -0.63 12.70 -16.10
N LYS A 24 -0.32 11.86 -17.09
CA LYS A 24 -0.95 10.54 -17.23
C LYS A 24 -0.63 9.62 -16.06
N SER A 25 0.60 9.67 -15.54
CA SER A 25 0.98 8.90 -14.36
C SER A 25 0.24 9.38 -13.12
N ALA A 26 0.11 10.70 -12.92
CA ALA A 26 -0.60 11.27 -11.79
C ALA A 26 -2.11 10.93 -11.81
N GLU A 27 -2.75 11.02 -12.97
CA GLU A 27 -4.15 10.60 -13.16
C GLU A 27 -4.34 9.12 -12.81
N LEU A 28 -3.46 8.26 -13.31
CA LEU A 28 -3.55 6.83 -13.11
C LEU A 28 -3.26 6.42 -11.65
N ILE A 29 -2.25 7.02 -11.02
CA ILE A 29 -1.94 6.82 -9.60
C ILE A 29 -3.13 7.23 -8.74
N SER A 30 -3.71 8.40 -9.00
CA SER A 30 -4.87 8.91 -8.25
C SER A 30 -6.08 7.99 -8.39
N LEU A 31 -6.35 7.51 -9.61
CA LEU A 31 -7.43 6.56 -9.88
C LEU A 31 -7.26 5.26 -9.09
N TRP A 32 -6.05 4.70 -9.08
CA TRP A 32 -5.81 3.44 -8.38
C TRP A 32 -5.76 3.60 -6.87
N GLN A 33 -5.22 4.70 -6.37
CA GLN A 33 -5.31 5.03 -4.95
C GLN A 33 -6.77 5.13 -4.49
N ALA A 34 -7.62 5.80 -5.27
CA ALA A 34 -9.05 5.91 -4.96
C ALA A 34 -9.78 4.57 -4.99
N ASN A 35 -9.44 3.67 -5.93
CA ASN A 35 -9.97 2.31 -5.93
C ASN A 35 -9.51 1.53 -4.69
N VAL A 36 -8.20 1.53 -4.39
CA VAL A 36 -7.62 0.81 -3.23
C VAL A 36 -8.26 1.27 -1.92
N SER A 37 -8.56 2.57 -1.79
CA SER A 37 -9.21 3.14 -0.61
C SER A 37 -10.75 2.99 -0.62
N ASN A 38 -11.36 2.41 -1.66
CA ASN A 38 -12.80 2.23 -1.73
C ASN A 38 -13.24 0.99 -0.91
N PRO A 39 -14.01 1.15 0.19
CA PRO A 39 -14.46 0.02 1.00
C PRO A 39 -15.43 -0.92 0.27
N MET A 40 -16.09 -0.46 -0.79
CA MET A 40 -17.00 -1.29 -1.59
C MET A 40 -16.28 -2.20 -2.58
N TRP A 41 -14.97 -2.04 -2.76
CA TRP A 41 -14.17 -2.89 -3.62
C TRP A 41 -13.23 -3.76 -2.78
N HIS A 42 -13.58 -5.05 -2.66
CA HIS A 42 -12.87 -6.05 -1.88
C HIS A 42 -12.41 -7.20 -2.78
N PRO A 43 -11.33 -7.03 -3.57
CA PRO A 43 -10.85 -8.04 -4.51
C PRO A 43 -10.05 -9.14 -3.80
N PHE A 44 -10.64 -9.77 -2.79
CA PHE A 44 -10.04 -10.82 -1.99
C PHE A 44 -10.91 -12.08 -2.03
N LYS A 45 -10.25 -13.23 -1.88
CA LYS A 45 -10.89 -14.53 -1.71
C LYS A 45 -10.26 -15.25 -0.53
N ALA A 46 -11.01 -16.14 0.10
CA ALA A 46 -10.48 -17.03 1.11
C ALA A 46 -9.76 -18.22 0.46
N GLU A 47 -8.53 -18.51 0.88
CA GLU A 47 -7.73 -19.62 0.37
C GLU A 47 -6.93 -20.26 1.52
N PHE A 48 -6.70 -21.58 1.46
CA PHE A 48 -5.87 -22.26 2.45
C PHE A 48 -4.39 -22.09 2.09
N VAL A 49 -3.66 -21.34 2.92
CA VAL A 49 -2.21 -21.13 2.81
C VAL A 49 -1.57 -21.66 4.09
N ASP A 50 -0.66 -22.62 3.96
CA ASP A 50 0.01 -23.32 5.07
C ASP A 50 -0.96 -23.90 6.12
N GLY A 51 -2.06 -24.49 5.65
CA GLY A 51 -3.08 -25.12 6.51
C GLY A 51 -3.98 -24.14 7.27
N LYS A 52 -3.84 -22.82 7.02
CA LYS A 52 -4.71 -21.77 7.60
C LYS A 52 -5.53 -21.10 6.50
N LEU A 53 -6.79 -20.80 6.80
CA LEU A 53 -7.62 -19.99 5.92
C LEU A 53 -7.14 -18.54 5.99
N GLN A 54 -6.73 -17.99 4.86
CA GLN A 54 -6.22 -16.62 4.72
C GLN A 54 -6.96 -15.89 3.60
N GLU A 55 -7.10 -14.57 3.72
CA GLU A 55 -7.55 -13.75 2.59
C GLU A 55 -6.38 -13.44 1.68
N VAL A 56 -6.53 -13.80 0.40
CA VAL A 56 -5.54 -13.54 -0.65
C VAL A 56 -6.19 -12.72 -1.75
N ILE A 57 -5.38 -12.01 -2.54
CA ILE A 57 -5.86 -11.27 -3.71
C ILE A 57 -6.56 -12.22 -4.70
N ASP A 58 -7.78 -11.86 -5.08
CA ASP A 58 -8.48 -12.56 -6.16
C ASP A 58 -7.93 -12.12 -7.52
N LYS A 59 -7.09 -13.00 -8.10
CA LYS A 59 -6.52 -12.79 -9.44
C LYS A 59 -7.58 -12.78 -10.55
N CYS A 60 -8.82 -13.21 -10.25
CA CYS A 60 -9.94 -13.19 -11.17
C CYS A 60 -10.73 -11.88 -11.14
N ASP A 61 -10.46 -10.97 -10.20
CA ASP A 61 -11.13 -9.65 -10.13
C ASP A 61 -10.98 -8.89 -11.46
N SER A 62 -12.09 -8.38 -11.96
CA SER A 62 -12.16 -7.77 -13.29
C SER A 62 -11.27 -6.55 -13.43
N LYS A 63 -11.25 -5.67 -12.41
CA LYS A 63 -10.41 -4.45 -12.41
C LYS A 63 -8.93 -4.81 -12.35
N LEU A 64 -8.55 -5.77 -11.51
CA LEU A 64 -7.16 -6.22 -11.40
C LEU A 64 -6.67 -6.92 -12.67
N LYS A 65 -7.54 -7.70 -13.33
CA LYS A 65 -7.23 -8.31 -14.63
C LYS A 65 -7.02 -7.25 -15.71
N GLU A 66 -7.89 -6.25 -15.77
CA GLU A 66 -7.75 -5.13 -16.70
C GLU A 66 -6.46 -4.35 -16.42
N LEU A 67 -6.18 -4.03 -15.15
CA LEU A 67 -4.95 -3.34 -14.74
C LEU A 67 -3.70 -4.06 -15.24
N ARG A 68 -3.61 -5.37 -14.97
CA ARG A 68 -2.50 -6.22 -15.40
C ARG A 68 -2.39 -6.26 -16.93
N SER A 69 -3.51 -6.42 -17.62
CA SER A 69 -3.53 -6.52 -19.09
C SER A 69 -3.12 -5.21 -19.76
N VAL A 70 -3.58 -4.07 -19.25
CA VAL A 70 -3.36 -2.76 -19.88
C VAL A 70 -2.02 -2.17 -19.45
N TRP A 71 -1.66 -2.27 -18.17
CA TRP A 71 -0.53 -1.55 -17.59
C TRP A 71 0.64 -2.45 -17.17
N GLY A 72 0.47 -3.77 -17.18
CA GLY A 72 1.53 -4.74 -16.94
C GLY A 72 1.65 -5.20 -15.48
N GLU A 73 2.52 -6.19 -15.27
CA GLU A 73 2.66 -6.89 -13.99
C GLU A 73 3.15 -6.01 -12.84
N GLU A 74 4.08 -5.08 -13.11
CA GLU A 74 4.66 -4.23 -12.06
C GLU A 74 3.63 -3.26 -11.47
N VAL A 75 2.75 -2.71 -12.32
CA VAL A 75 1.65 -1.83 -11.89
C VAL A 75 0.60 -2.62 -11.12
N TYR A 76 0.23 -3.80 -11.64
CA TYR A 76 -0.64 -4.73 -10.90
C TYR A 76 -0.09 -5.03 -9.51
N LYS A 77 1.21 -5.36 -9.41
CA LYS A 77 1.85 -5.71 -8.14
C LYS A 77 1.83 -4.54 -7.16
N ALA A 78 2.11 -3.32 -7.63
CA ALA A 78 2.02 -2.13 -6.79
C ALA A 78 0.64 -1.92 -6.17
N VAL A 79 -0.44 -2.20 -6.91
CA VAL A 79 -1.82 -2.11 -6.40
C VAL A 79 -2.15 -3.28 -5.47
N ALA A 80 -1.76 -4.51 -5.82
CA ALA A 80 -1.98 -5.69 -5.00
C ALA A 80 -1.27 -5.59 -3.64
N ASP A 81 -0.03 -5.10 -3.62
CA ASP A 81 0.74 -4.89 -2.40
C ASP A 81 0.07 -3.83 -1.50
N ALA A 82 -0.45 -2.74 -2.09
CA ALA A 82 -1.18 -1.71 -1.35
C ALA A 82 -2.49 -2.25 -0.75
N LEU A 83 -3.24 -3.08 -1.49
CA LEU A 83 -4.44 -3.74 -1.00
C LEU A 83 -4.13 -4.70 0.17
N LEU A 84 -3.08 -5.52 0.05
CA LEU A 84 -2.63 -6.42 1.11
C LEU A 84 -2.20 -5.64 2.36
N GLU A 85 -1.42 -4.57 2.20
CA GLU A 85 -1.04 -3.69 3.31
C GLU A 85 -2.26 -3.12 4.05
N LEU A 86 -3.33 -2.72 3.34
CA LEU A 86 -4.57 -2.25 3.97
C LEU A 86 -5.34 -3.36 4.66
N ASN A 87 -5.42 -4.54 4.05
CA ASN A 87 -6.16 -5.66 4.64
C ASN A 87 -5.53 -6.12 5.95
N ASP A 88 -4.20 -6.16 6.02
CA ASP A 88 -3.46 -6.58 7.22
C ASP A 88 -3.54 -5.55 8.36
N TYR A 89 -3.50 -4.25 8.05
CA TYR A 89 -3.38 -3.19 9.06
C TYR A 89 -4.70 -2.52 9.43
N ASN A 90 -5.70 -2.53 8.54
CA ASN A 90 -6.96 -1.83 8.72
C ASN A 90 -8.10 -2.50 7.94
N SER A 91 -8.29 -3.81 8.16
CA SER A 91 -9.29 -4.64 7.47
C SER A 91 -10.68 -3.99 7.45
N SER A 92 -11.11 -3.38 8.56
CA SER A 92 -12.42 -2.73 8.68
C SER A 92 -12.48 -1.29 8.17
N GLY A 93 -11.39 -0.52 8.22
CA GLY A 93 -11.41 0.93 8.00
C GLY A 93 -10.84 1.41 6.66
N ARG A 94 -9.94 0.66 6.02
CA ARG A 94 -9.36 0.93 4.67
C ARG A 94 -8.81 2.33 4.37
N TYR A 95 -8.52 3.15 5.38
CA TYR A 95 -7.77 4.39 5.20
C TYR A 95 -6.27 4.17 5.32
N VAL A 96 -5.49 5.01 4.63
CA VAL A 96 -4.03 5.04 4.76
C VAL A 96 -3.65 5.33 6.20
N VAL A 97 -2.94 4.39 6.83
CA VAL A 97 -2.43 4.56 8.20
C VAL A 97 -1.00 5.11 8.16
N PRO A 98 -0.70 6.24 8.85
CA PRO A 98 0.66 6.73 9.01
C PRO A 98 1.60 5.65 9.58
N LYS A 99 2.79 5.48 9.00
CA LYS A 99 3.83 4.57 9.52
C LYS A 99 4.70 5.34 10.52
N LEU A 100 4.96 4.76 11.70
CA LEU A 100 6.05 5.22 12.56
C LEU A 100 7.38 4.80 11.95
N TRP A 101 8.31 5.75 11.83
CA TRP A 101 9.58 5.57 11.14
C TRP A 101 10.76 5.80 12.08
N ASN A 102 11.72 4.87 12.08
CA ASN A 102 12.99 5.06 12.77
C ASN A 102 13.94 5.76 11.79
N PHE A 103 14.14 7.06 11.99
CA PHE A 103 15.02 7.87 11.14
C PHE A 103 16.50 7.48 11.28
N ASN A 104 16.92 6.98 12.44
CA ASN A 104 18.30 6.56 12.66
C ASN A 104 18.65 5.30 11.86
N GLU A 105 17.68 4.38 11.70
CA GLU A 105 17.88 3.13 10.97
C GLU A 105 17.29 3.13 9.55
N GLY A 106 16.64 4.21 9.13
CA GLY A 106 16.07 4.33 7.77
C GLY A 106 15.01 3.26 7.46
N ARG A 107 14.28 2.78 8.46
CA ARG A 107 13.25 1.74 8.32
C ARG A 107 12.05 2.00 9.21
N LYS A 108 10.97 1.23 8.99
CA LYS A 108 9.80 1.23 9.88
C LYS A 108 10.24 0.96 11.32
N ALA A 109 9.75 1.78 12.24
CA ALA A 109 9.98 1.58 13.66
C ALA A 109 9.17 0.38 14.17
N SER A 110 9.80 -0.44 15.02
CA SER A 110 9.15 -1.52 15.76
C SER A 110 8.41 -0.96 16.98
N LEU A 111 7.42 -1.71 17.47
CA LEU A 111 6.67 -1.34 18.67
C LEU A 111 7.58 -1.14 19.89
N LYS A 112 8.62 -1.98 20.02
CA LYS A 112 9.61 -1.87 21.10
C LYS A 112 10.40 -0.55 21.03
N GLU A 113 10.84 -0.15 19.85
CA GLU A 113 11.55 1.13 19.65
C GLU A 113 10.66 2.31 20.04
N VAL A 114 9.38 2.27 19.64
CA VAL A 114 8.41 3.33 19.96
C VAL A 114 8.14 3.43 21.47
N ILE A 115 7.89 2.30 22.14
CA ILE A 115 7.66 2.26 23.60
C ILE A 115 8.88 2.78 24.35
N ASN A 116 10.09 2.35 23.96
CA ASN A 116 11.32 2.80 24.59
C ASN A 116 11.49 4.32 24.43
N ASN A 117 11.23 4.86 23.23
CA ASN A 117 11.34 6.30 23.00
C ASN A 117 10.34 7.10 23.87
N MET A 118 9.09 6.65 23.96
CA MET A 118 8.08 7.29 24.84
C MET A 118 8.50 7.26 26.31
N ILE A 119 9.07 6.15 26.79
CA ILE A 119 9.57 6.04 28.17
C ILE A 119 10.69 7.04 28.43
N GLU A 120 11.64 7.19 27.49
CA GLU A 120 12.73 8.16 27.62
C GLU A 120 12.22 9.60 27.60
N GLU A 121 11.30 9.96 26.70
CA GLU A 121 10.65 11.29 26.70
C GLU A 121 9.89 11.57 28.01
N LEU A 122 9.18 10.58 28.56
CA LEU A 122 8.48 10.74 29.84
C LEU A 122 9.46 10.90 31.03
N LYS A 123 10.64 10.28 30.96
CA LYS A 123 11.69 10.47 31.97
C LYS A 123 12.29 11.87 31.89
N THR A 124 12.54 12.39 30.69
CA THR A 124 13.09 13.75 30.54
C THR A 124 12.09 14.81 30.98
N LEU A 125 10.79 14.61 30.75
CA LEU A 125 9.72 15.49 31.22
C LEU A 125 9.49 15.47 32.74
N LYS A 126 9.88 14.40 33.45
CA LYS A 126 9.79 14.32 34.92
C LYS A 126 10.97 14.97 35.65
N VAL A 127 12.02 15.35 34.92
CA VAL A 127 13.25 15.95 35.46
C VAL A 127 13.28 17.47 35.23
N SER A 128 12.25 18.03 34.57
CA SER A 128 11.99 19.47 34.42
C SER A 128 10.87 19.94 35.35
#